data_AF-A0A5C4YDB5-F1
#
_entry.id   AF-A0A5C4YDB5-F1
#
_cell.length_a   1.000
_cell.length_b   1.000
_cell.length_c   1.000
_cell.angle_alpha   90.00
_cell.angle_beta   90.00
_cell.angle_gamma   90.00
#
_symmetry.space_group_name_H-M   'P 1'
#
loop_
_entity.id
_entity.type
_entity.pdbx_description
1 polymer ?
#
loop_
_entity_poly.entity_id
_entity_poly.type
_entity_poly.pdbx_seq_one_letter_code
_entity_poly.pdbx_strand_id
1 'polypeptide(L)'
;MKNIFQKILTLILISPMFLFGADGGNIASKLANSVNQQVTDVGSSLSSIVNTIAIVMGVIWIVIMLLMAFFNMEGIKNHAKLLFGALVIIGVVYGLSAAGMN
;
A
#
# COMPACT_ATOMS: atom_id res chain seq x y z
N MET A 1 -22.82 -32.79 -40.88
CA MET A 1 -22.76 -31.32 -40.67
C MET A 1 -23.77 -30.80 -39.64
N LYS A 2 -25.05 -31.20 -39.68
CA LYS A 2 -26.10 -30.75 -38.73
C LYS A 2 -25.73 -30.90 -37.24
N ASN A 3 -25.11 -32.02 -36.87
CA ASN A 3 -24.71 -32.31 -35.48
C ASN A 3 -23.50 -31.49 -35.00
N ILE A 4 -22.60 -31.08 -35.89
CA ILE A 4 -21.44 -30.23 -35.53
C ILE A 4 -21.92 -28.79 -35.30
N PHE A 5 -22.81 -28.31 -36.17
CA PHE A 5 -23.41 -26.98 -36.02
C PHE A 5 -24.24 -26.89 -34.73
N GLN A 6 -25.04 -27.91 -34.41
CA GLN A 6 -25.74 -27.99 -33.13
C GLN A 6 -24.79 -27.98 -31.93
N LYS A 7 -23.68 -28.72 -31.96
CA LYS A 7 -22.69 -28.73 -30.88
C LYS A 7 -22.03 -27.38 -30.65
N ILE A 8 -21.65 -26.68 -31.72
CA ILE A 8 -21.08 -25.33 -31.65
C ILE A 8 -22.12 -24.33 -31.12
N LEU A 9 -23.37 -24.42 -31.58
CA LEU A 9 -24.45 -23.57 -31.11
C LEU A 9 -24.72 -23.78 -29.61
N THR A 10 -24.78 -25.03 -29.14
CA THR A 10 -24.91 -25.33 -27.71
C THR A 10 -23.69 -24.88 -26.90
N LEU A 11 -22.47 -24.95 -27.46
CA LEU A 11 -21.29 -24.42 -26.80
C LEU A 11 -21.38 -22.91 -26.61
N ILE A 12 -21.83 -22.16 -27.63
CA ILE A 12 -21.99 -20.71 -27.58
C ILE A 12 -23.15 -20.29 -26.66
N LEU A 13 -24.22 -21.09 -26.59
CA LEU A 13 -25.37 -20.79 -25.74
C LEU A 13 -25.12 -21.10 -24.25
N ILE A 14 -24.26 -22.07 -23.95
CA ILE A 14 -23.95 -22.46 -22.58
C ILE A 14 -22.64 -21.79 -22.10
N SER A 15 -21.79 -21.29 -23.00
CA SER A 15 -20.57 -20.55 -22.63
C SER A 15 -20.82 -19.35 -21.71
N PRO A 16 -21.90 -18.56 -21.81
CA PRO A 16 -22.16 -17.47 -20.87
C PRO A 16 -22.48 -18.02 -19.47
N MET A 17 -23.12 -19.19 -19.37
CA MET A 17 -23.40 -19.84 -18.09
C MET A 17 -22.10 -20.40 -17.46
N PHE A 18 -21.12 -20.83 -18.24
CA PHE A 18 -19.80 -21.22 -17.74
C PHE A 18 -18.88 -20.02 -17.44
N LEU A 19 -19.01 -18.92 -18.19
CA LEU A 19 -18.21 -17.71 -18.00
C LEU A 19 -18.77 -16.78 -16.91
N PHE A 20 -20.09 -16.83 -16.67
CA PHE A 20 -20.80 -15.89 -15.80
C PHE A 20 -21.79 -16.55 -14.82
N GLY A 21 -22.03 -17.87 -14.89
CA GLY A 21 -23.20 -18.50 -14.23
C GLY A 21 -22.95 -19.61 -13.20
N ALA A 22 -21.80 -20.26 -13.12
CA ALA A 22 -21.60 -21.38 -12.18
C ALA A 22 -20.29 -21.26 -11.37
N ASP A 23 -20.45 -21.19 -10.04
CA ASP A 23 -19.45 -21.25 -8.97
C ASP A 23 -18.43 -20.10 -8.82
N GLY A 24 -18.90 -18.98 -8.24
CA GLY A 24 -18.07 -18.20 -7.31
C GLY A 24 -17.69 -16.77 -7.71
N GLY A 25 -18.22 -16.24 -8.82
CA GLY A 25 -18.11 -14.83 -9.18
C GLY A 25 -17.82 -14.60 -10.66
N ASN A 26 -18.58 -13.70 -11.27
CA ASN A 26 -18.40 -13.21 -12.64
C ASN A 26 -16.91 -13.03 -12.99
N ILE A 27 -16.51 -13.25 -14.25
CA ILE A 27 -15.13 -12.89 -14.70
C ILE A 27 -14.80 -11.43 -14.35
N ALA A 28 -15.79 -10.54 -14.39
CA ALA A 28 -15.68 -9.17 -13.92
C ALA A 28 -15.34 -9.05 -12.42
N SER A 29 -15.93 -9.88 -11.55
CA SER A 29 -15.60 -9.86 -10.11
C SER A 29 -14.24 -10.49 -9.82
N LYS A 30 -13.83 -11.53 -10.58
CA LYS A 30 -12.46 -12.06 -10.49
C LYS A 30 -11.44 -11.03 -10.93
N LEU A 31 -11.72 -10.31 -12.02
CA LEU A 31 -10.87 -9.21 -12.48
C LEU A 31 -10.81 -8.07 -11.46
N ALA A 32 -11.95 -7.64 -10.92
CA ALA A 32 -12.02 -6.61 -9.90
C ALA A 32 -11.26 -7.02 -8.62
N ASN A 33 -11.43 -8.27 -8.17
CA ASN A 33 -10.72 -8.80 -7.02
C ASN A 33 -9.21 -8.82 -7.28
N SER A 34 -8.77 -9.34 -8.42
CA SER A 34 -7.34 -9.36 -8.78
C SER A 34 -6.73 -7.95 -8.88
N VAL A 35 -7.47 -6.97 -9.40
CA VAL A 35 -7.02 -5.58 -9.45
C VAL A 35 -6.92 -4.99 -8.05
N ASN A 36 -7.94 -5.17 -7.21
CA ASN A 36 -7.91 -4.70 -5.82
C ASN A 36 -6.78 -5.35 -5.02
N GLN A 37 -6.50 -6.63 -5.27
CA GLN A 37 -5.40 -7.36 -4.63
C GLN A 37 -4.05 -6.78 -5.06
N GLN A 38 -3.82 -6.57 -6.35
CA GLN A 38 -2.58 -5.95 -6.84
C GLN A 38 -2.40 -4.52 -6.32
N VAL A 39 -3.48 -3.72 -6.26
CA VAL A 39 -3.43 -2.38 -5.69
C VAL A 39 -3.08 -2.43 -4.20
N THR A 40 -3.64 -3.39 -3.47
CA THR A 40 -3.35 -3.60 -2.04
C THR A 40 -1.90 -4.05 -1.83
N ASP A 41 -1.41 -4.99 -2.66
CA ASP A 41 -0.03 -5.51 -2.60
C ASP A 41 1.01 -4.42 -2.93
N VAL A 42 0.72 -3.57 -3.92
CA VAL A 42 1.56 -2.42 -4.24
C VAL A 42 1.49 -1.37 -3.12
N GLY A 43 0.30 -1.12 -2.58
CA GLY A 43 0.08 -0.20 -1.47
C GLY A 43 0.86 -0.61 -0.22
N SER A 44 0.80 -1.90 0.16
CA SER A 44 1.51 -2.45 1.31
C SER A 44 3.03 -2.46 1.10
N SER A 45 3.49 -2.74 -0.13
CA SER A 45 4.91 -2.66 -0.50
C SER A 45 5.45 -1.23 -0.39
N LEU A 46 4.70 -0.24 -0.90
CA LEU A 46 5.07 1.18 -0.78
C LEU A 46 5.06 1.64 0.67
N SER A 47 4.04 1.27 1.44
CA SER A 47 3.98 1.55 2.87
C SER A 47 5.18 0.96 3.61
N SER A 48 5.59 -0.26 3.30
CA SER A 48 6.79 -0.89 3.89
C SER A 48 8.09 -0.12 3.60
N ILE A 49 8.27 0.34 2.36
CA ILE A 49 9.42 1.17 1.98
C ILE A 49 9.41 2.51 2.73
N VAL A 50 8.26 3.19 2.76
CA VAL A 50 8.11 4.47 3.46
C VAL A 50 8.34 4.30 4.96
N ASN A 51 7.86 3.21 5.57
CA ASN A 51 8.07 2.92 6.97
C ASN A 51 9.56 2.77 7.31
N THR A 52 10.28 2.02 6.48
CA THR A 52 11.74 1.83 6.63
C THR A 52 12.49 3.15 6.53
N ILE A 53 12.16 3.98 5.53
CA ILE A 53 12.77 5.31 5.36
C ILE A 53 12.46 6.20 6.57
N ALA A 54 11.22 6.19 7.07
CA ALA A 54 10.82 6.98 8.22
C ALA A 54 11.61 6.61 9.49
N ILE A 55 11.87 5.31 9.72
CA ILE A 55 12.72 4.85 10.82
C ILE A 55 14.14 5.39 10.67
N VAL A 56 14.76 5.21 9.49
CA VAL A 56 16.15 5.65 9.24
C VAL A 56 16.28 7.16 9.44
N MET A 57 15.35 7.94 8.87
CA MET A 57 15.32 9.39 9.03
C MET A 57 15.08 9.80 10.49
N GLY A 58 14.22 9.09 11.22
CA GLY A 58 13.99 9.31 12.65
C GLY A 58 15.24 9.09 13.49
N VAL A 59 15.97 8.01 13.26
CA VAL A 59 17.23 7.73 13.96
C VAL A 59 18.27 8.82 13.67
N ILE A 60 18.44 9.20 12.40
CA ILE A 60 19.36 10.29 12.02
C ILE A 60 18.96 11.61 12.71
N TRP A 61 17.66 11.93 12.72
CA TRP A 61 17.16 13.16 13.34
C TRP A 61 17.44 13.21 14.85
N ILE A 62 17.24 12.09 15.56
CA ILE A 62 17.57 11.99 16.99
C ILE A 62 19.06 12.20 17.23
N VAL A 63 19.93 11.61 16.39
CA VAL A 63 21.38 11.82 16.49
C VAL A 63 21.75 13.29 16.29
N ILE A 64 21.15 13.98 15.31
CA ILE A 64 21.36 15.41 15.08
C ILE A 64 20.90 16.23 16.30
N MET A 65 19.74 15.92 16.89
CA MET A 65 19.27 16.61 18.10
C MET A 65 20.20 16.39 19.29
N LEU A 66 20.72 15.18 19.48
CA LEU A 66 21.70 14.89 20.54
C LEU A 66 22.98 15.70 20.34
N LEU A 67 23.51 15.73 19.11
CA LEU A 67 24.68 16.55 18.79
C LEU A 67 24.42 18.05 19.07
N MET A 68 23.25 18.57 18.69
CA MET A 68 22.88 19.95 19.03
C MET A 68 22.76 20.17 20.53
N ALA A 69 22.28 19.18 21.30
CA ALA A 69 22.17 19.32 22.75
C ALA A 69 23.55 19.41 23.43
N PHE A 70 24.55 18.67 22.93
CA PHE A 70 25.91 18.70 23.46
C PHE A 70 26.72 19.92 23.00
N PHE A 71 26.57 20.34 21.74
CA PHE A 71 27.42 21.40 21.16
C PHE A 71 26.75 22.77 21.08
N ASN A 72 25.42 22.85 21.06
CA ASN A 72 24.69 24.10 20.83
C ASN A 72 23.28 24.10 21.46
N MET A 73 23.24 24.08 22.79
CA MET A 73 21.98 24.08 23.57
C MET A 73 21.11 25.31 23.28
N GLU A 74 21.70 26.45 22.91
CA GLU A 74 20.97 27.67 22.53
C GLU A 74 20.23 27.50 21.21
N GLY A 75 20.82 26.79 20.24
CA GLY A 75 20.17 26.44 18.98
C GLY A 75 18.89 25.60 19.18
N ILE A 76 18.90 24.67 20.13
CA ILE A 76 17.70 23.90 20.49
C ILE A 76 16.61 24.82 21.05
N LYS A 77 16.96 25.73 21.96
CA LYS A 77 15.98 26.65 22.55
C LYS A 77 15.39 27.61 21.52
N ASN A 78 16.21 28.10 20.59
CA ASN A 78 15.77 29.05 19.56
C ASN A 78 14.92 28.39 18.45
N HIS A 79 15.17 27.11 18.15
CA HIS A 79 14.49 26.40 17.06
C HIS A 79 13.66 25.20 17.52
N ALA A 80 13.30 25.13 18.81
CA ALA A 80 12.60 24.00 19.42
C ALA A 80 11.34 23.59 18.64
N LYS A 81 10.51 24.56 18.22
CA LYS A 81 9.29 24.28 17.44
C LYS A 81 9.58 23.53 16.15
N LEU A 82 10.67 23.86 15.46
CA LEU A 82 11.03 23.23 14.19
C LEU A 82 11.62 21.84 14.43
N LEU A 83 12.46 21.70 15.46
CA LEU A 83 13.07 20.43 15.85
C LEU A 83 12.04 19.38 16.28
N PHE A 84 11.12 19.77 17.17
CA PHE A 84 10.03 18.91 17.61
C PHE A 84 8.97 18.71 16.51
N GLY A 85 8.72 19.73 15.68
CA GLY A 85 7.79 19.64 14.55
C GLY A 85 8.23 18.58 13.53
N ALA A 86 9.52 18.55 13.18
CA ALA A 86 10.08 17.51 12.31
C ALA A 86 9.93 16.10 12.93
N LEU A 87 10.11 15.99 14.25
CA LEU A 87 9.95 14.73 14.98
C LEU A 87 8.51 14.21 14.93
N VAL A 88 7.53 15.11 15.10
CA VAL A 88 6.10 14.78 14.96
C VAL A 88 5.79 14.34 13.53
N ILE A 89 6.29 15.04 12.51
CA ILE A 89 6.05 14.67 11.11
C ILE A 89 6.61 13.28 10.81
N ILE A 90 7.85 12.99 11.23
CA ILE A 90 8.45 11.67 11.06
C ILE A 90 7.61 10.60 11.77
N GLY A 91 7.14 10.87 12.99
CA GLY A 91 6.28 9.96 13.75
C GLY A 91 4.94 9.70 13.06
N VAL A 92 4.31 10.73 12.47
CA VAL A 92 3.06 10.58 11.71
C VAL A 92 3.29 9.76 10.44
N VAL A 93 4.35 10.04 9.68
CA VAL A 93 4.69 9.27 8.47
C VAL A 93 4.96 7.81 8.79
N TYR A 94 5.68 7.53 9.90
CA TYR A 94 5.88 6.18 10.40
C TYR A 94 4.55 5.51 10.79
N GLY A 95 3.69 6.19 11.54
CA GLY A 95 2.41 5.63 11.97
C GLY A 95 1.46 5.32 10.81
N LEU A 96 1.36 6.22 9.82
CA LEU A 96 0.53 6.04 8.63
C LEU A 96 1.05 4.90 7.75
N SER A 97 2.36 4.83 7.54
CA SER A 97 2.97 3.75 6.77
C SER A 97 2.85 2.40 7.48
N ALA A 98 2.99 2.35 8.80
CA ALA A 98 2.77 1.11 9.57
C ALA A 98 1.30 0.64 9.49
N ALA A 99 0.34 1.57 9.51
CA ALA A 99 -1.08 1.25 9.36
C ALA A 99 -1.40 0.74 7.94
N GLY A 100 -0.75 1.28 6.91
CA GLY A 100 -0.94 0.85 5.51
C GLY A 100 -0.19 -0.43 5.11
N MET A 101 0.55 -1.06 6.03
CA MET A 101 1.16 -2.38 5.85
C MET A 101 0.24 -3.53 6.28
N ASN A 102 -0.81 -3.23 7.06
CA ASN A 102 -1.82 -4.19 7.53
C ASN A 102 -3.09 -4.11 6.67
#